data_AF-A0A0G1NZQ6-F1
#
_entry.id   AF-A0A0G1NZQ6-F1
#
_cell.length_a   1.000
_cell.length_b   1.000
_cell.length_c   1.000
_cell.angle_alpha   90.00
_cell.angle_beta   90.00
_cell.angle_gamma   90.00
#
_symmetry.space_group_name_H-M   'P 1'
#
loop_
_entity.id
_entity.type
_entity.pdbx_description
1 polymer ?
#
loop_
_entity_poly.entity_id
_entity_poly.type
_entity_poly.pdbx_seq_one_letter_code
_entity_poly.pdbx_strand_id
1 'polypeptide(L)'
;MNPKFKPHNFRIDSTGWDKIKVDGEKYLVNPTNDVWEIAGEDCKGEQLFSWDAAMRETQKAGERMPTDEEFSEILKTKEDMPNLVFPGYRTIAGTYNSPGTTTYFWSSTQSGADAWNRNLDASYSTIYRSAYTKAFGFSVRCVEEILQEAERVFGSFEVGEPQRKEYKNMKEEKKKLNVSQSWQCHICGCVWNWFQKGCDYCNSAVAIRSPQIKDAGSTDDLRFPNN
;
A
#
# COMPACT_ATOMS: atom_id res chain seq x y z
N MET A 1 -15.90 8.61 6.43
CA MET A 1 -16.38 7.24 6.18
C MET A 1 -15.27 6.31 6.64
N ASN A 2 -15.58 5.29 7.45
CA ASN A 2 -14.55 4.46 8.10
C ASN A 2 -13.78 3.64 7.04
N PRO A 3 -12.47 3.42 7.23
CA PRO A 3 -11.70 2.59 6.32
C PRO A 3 -12.30 1.19 6.22
N LYS A 4 -12.11 0.53 5.08
CA LYS A 4 -12.58 -0.84 4.83
C LYS A 4 -11.43 -1.67 4.29
N PHE A 5 -11.42 -2.96 4.59
CA PHE A 5 -10.46 -3.87 3.98
C PHE A 5 -10.73 -4.01 2.49
N LYS A 6 -9.65 -4.12 1.71
CA LYS A 6 -9.73 -4.62 0.34
C LYS A 6 -10.24 -6.06 0.30
N PRO A 7 -10.85 -6.48 -0.82
CA PRO A 7 -11.46 -7.81 -0.90
C PRO A 7 -10.46 -8.97 -0.91
N HIS A 8 -9.18 -8.74 -1.22
CA HIS A 8 -8.16 -9.81 -1.26
C HIS A 8 -6.88 -9.43 -0.52
N ASN A 9 -6.10 -10.44 -0.14
CA ASN A 9 -4.76 -10.23 0.40
C ASN A 9 -3.89 -9.53 -0.64
N PHE A 10 -3.06 -8.60 -0.17
CA PHE A 10 -2.09 -7.93 -1.01
C PHE A 10 -1.05 -8.95 -1.49
N ARG A 11 -0.73 -8.86 -2.79
CA ARG A 11 0.21 -9.74 -3.45
C ARG A 11 1.04 -8.95 -4.46
N ILE A 12 2.27 -9.40 -4.66
CA ILE A 12 3.16 -8.95 -5.72
C ILE A 12 3.39 -10.06 -6.75
N ASP A 13 3.87 -9.71 -7.94
CA ASP A 13 4.16 -10.70 -8.98
C ASP A 13 5.30 -11.63 -8.55
N SER A 14 5.02 -12.93 -8.57
CA SER A 14 5.97 -14.00 -8.22
C SER A 14 6.71 -14.58 -9.43
N THR A 15 6.52 -13.98 -10.61
CA THR A 15 7.22 -14.40 -11.83
C THR A 15 8.73 -14.30 -11.66
N GLY A 16 9.43 -15.41 -11.93
CA GLY A 16 10.90 -15.48 -11.85
C GLY A 16 11.46 -15.66 -10.44
N TRP A 17 10.61 -15.88 -9.43
CA TRP A 17 11.06 -16.17 -8.07
C TRP A 17 11.66 -17.56 -7.94
N ASP A 18 12.56 -17.72 -6.96
CA ASP A 18 13.26 -18.97 -6.72
C ASP A 18 12.32 -20.01 -6.11
N LYS A 19 12.41 -21.25 -6.61
CA LYS A 19 11.61 -22.37 -6.10
C LYS A 19 12.37 -23.06 -4.97
N ILE A 20 11.77 -23.13 -3.80
CA ILE A 20 12.35 -23.83 -2.65
C ILE A 20 11.40 -24.91 -2.13
N LYS A 21 11.97 -25.80 -1.31
CA LYS A 21 11.22 -26.82 -0.58
C LYS A 21 11.58 -26.77 0.89
N VAL A 22 10.59 -26.68 1.77
CA VAL A 22 10.76 -26.63 3.22
C VAL A 22 9.78 -27.62 3.83
N ASP A 23 10.28 -28.54 4.66
CA ASP A 23 9.48 -29.55 5.36
C ASP A 23 8.51 -30.36 4.48
N GLY A 24 8.85 -30.55 3.19
CA GLY A 24 7.97 -31.26 2.25
C GLY A 24 7.18 -30.34 1.32
N GLU A 25 6.96 -29.11 1.74
CA GLU A 25 6.12 -28.12 1.06
C GLU A 25 6.90 -27.25 0.08
N LYS A 26 6.22 -26.77 -0.96
CA LYS A 26 6.83 -25.99 -2.06
C LYS A 26 6.48 -24.52 -1.92
N TYR A 27 7.48 -23.66 -2.12
CA TYR A 27 7.33 -22.22 -2.08
C TYR A 27 8.07 -21.55 -3.23
N LEU A 28 7.63 -20.33 -3.55
CA LEU A 28 8.43 -19.37 -4.30
C LEU A 28 8.96 -18.32 -3.34
N VAL A 29 10.19 -17.86 -3.55
CA VAL A 29 10.83 -16.84 -2.71
C VAL A 29 11.36 -15.72 -3.57
N ASN A 30 11.08 -14.49 -3.17
CA ASN A 30 11.53 -13.32 -3.89
C ASN A 30 13.06 -13.12 -3.75
N PRO A 31 13.70 -12.33 -4.65
CA PRO A 31 15.16 -12.15 -4.64
C PRO A 31 15.74 -11.59 -3.34
N THR A 32 14.94 -10.89 -2.53
CA THR A 32 15.36 -10.36 -1.22
C THR A 32 15.10 -11.32 -0.06
N ASN A 33 14.55 -12.51 -0.33
CA ASN A 33 14.24 -13.57 0.65
C ASN A 33 13.38 -13.08 1.83
N ASP A 34 12.46 -12.16 1.56
CA ASP A 34 11.62 -11.53 2.56
C ASP A 34 10.12 -11.59 2.23
N VAL A 35 9.77 -12.22 1.10
CA VAL A 35 8.40 -12.61 0.72
C VAL A 35 8.38 -14.03 0.18
N TRP A 36 7.50 -14.85 0.72
CA TRP A 36 7.28 -16.23 0.30
C TRP A 36 5.89 -16.38 -0.30
N GLU A 37 5.77 -17.04 -1.46
CA GLU A 37 4.50 -17.47 -2.01
C GLU A 37 4.31 -18.98 -1.80
N ILE A 38 3.14 -19.37 -1.31
CA ILE A 38 2.78 -20.77 -1.12
C ILE A 38 2.50 -21.40 -2.50
N ALA A 39 3.26 -22.43 -2.87
CA ALA A 39 3.07 -23.16 -4.12
C ALA A 39 2.43 -24.56 -3.93
N GLY A 40 2.22 -24.98 -2.68
CA GLY A 40 1.43 -26.15 -2.30
C GLY A 40 -0.05 -26.00 -2.71
N GLU A 41 -0.84 -27.08 -2.58
CA GLU A 41 -2.25 -27.07 -2.99
C GLU A 41 -3.10 -26.18 -2.07
N ASP A 42 -2.88 -26.27 -0.76
CA ASP A 42 -3.59 -25.47 0.23
C ASP A 42 -3.10 -24.03 0.25
N CYS A 43 -4.03 -23.07 0.13
CA CYS A 43 -3.74 -21.63 0.07
C CYS A 43 -2.75 -21.24 -1.03
N LYS A 44 -2.75 -21.99 -2.14
CA LYS A 44 -1.87 -21.73 -3.30
C LYS A 44 -1.96 -20.28 -3.76
N GLY A 45 -0.80 -19.64 -3.89
CA GLY A 45 -0.66 -18.26 -4.31
C GLY A 45 -0.71 -17.24 -3.17
N GLU A 46 -1.11 -17.61 -1.95
CA GLU A 46 -1.02 -16.70 -0.81
C GLU A 46 0.45 -16.36 -0.51
N GLN A 47 0.68 -15.12 -0.09
CA GLN A 47 2.01 -14.57 0.14
C GLN A 47 2.22 -14.14 1.59
N LEU A 48 3.39 -14.49 2.12
CA LEU A 48 3.82 -14.22 3.49
C LEU A 48 5.01 -13.27 3.47
N PHE A 49 4.80 -12.07 4.00
CA PHE A 49 5.74 -10.97 3.96
C PHE A 49 6.41 -10.78 5.31
N SER A 50 7.72 -10.48 5.33
CA SER A 50 8.30 -9.74 6.44
C SER A 50 7.59 -8.39 6.61
N TRP A 51 7.64 -7.80 7.80
CA TRP A 51 6.98 -6.52 8.03
C TRP A 51 7.58 -5.41 7.14
N ASP A 52 8.91 -5.38 7.00
CA ASP A 52 9.59 -4.40 6.14
C ASP A 52 9.23 -4.59 4.66
N ALA A 53 9.09 -5.85 4.20
CA ALA A 53 8.61 -6.15 2.86
C ALA A 53 7.15 -5.70 2.67
N ALA A 54 6.28 -5.96 3.64
CA ALA A 54 4.88 -5.56 3.59
C ALA A 54 4.74 -4.04 3.46
N MET A 55 5.46 -3.27 4.29
CA MET A 55 5.47 -1.80 4.20
C MET A 55 5.99 -1.31 2.84
N ARG A 56 7.14 -1.85 2.41
CA ARG A 56 7.80 -1.45 1.15
C ARG A 56 6.94 -1.73 -0.07
N GLU A 57 6.39 -2.94 -0.18
CA GLU A 57 5.67 -3.38 -1.37
C GLU A 57 4.26 -2.79 -1.46
N THR A 58 3.57 -2.64 -0.32
CA THR A 58 2.28 -1.92 -0.32
C THR A 58 2.44 -0.46 -0.72
N GLN A 59 3.46 0.23 -0.19
CA GLN A 59 3.75 1.62 -0.57
C GLN A 59 4.08 1.76 -2.05
N LYS A 60 4.92 0.88 -2.62
CA LYS A 60 5.24 0.86 -4.05
C LYS A 60 3.99 0.72 -4.92
N ALA A 61 3.00 -0.04 -4.45
CA ALA A 61 1.73 -0.23 -5.14
C ALA A 61 0.73 0.92 -4.96
N GLY A 62 1.07 1.95 -4.17
CA GLY A 62 0.14 3.02 -3.80
C GLY A 62 -0.99 2.51 -2.88
N GLU A 63 -0.71 1.46 -2.11
CA GLU A 63 -1.60 0.89 -1.12
C GLU A 63 -0.99 1.02 0.29
N ARG A 64 -1.74 0.64 1.32
CA ARG A 64 -1.22 0.60 2.68
C ARG A 64 -1.90 -0.44 3.54
N MET A 65 -1.14 -0.97 4.50
CA MET A 65 -1.68 -1.76 5.60
C MET A 65 -2.48 -0.88 6.56
N PRO A 66 -3.56 -1.41 7.17
CA PRO A 66 -4.21 -0.76 8.29
C PRO A 66 -3.25 -0.60 9.46
N THR A 67 -3.42 0.50 10.20
CA THR A 67 -2.83 0.70 11.52
C THR A 67 -3.47 -0.22 12.54
N ASP A 68 -2.84 -0.33 13.72
CA ASP A 68 -3.38 -1.13 14.82
C ASP A 68 -4.71 -0.58 15.34
N GLU A 69 -4.85 0.74 15.34
CA GLU A 69 -6.08 1.47 15.67
C GLU A 69 -7.17 1.14 14.63
N GLU A 70 -6.87 1.27 13.34
CA GLU A 70 -7.81 0.93 12.26
C GLU A 70 -8.24 -0.54 12.34
N PHE A 71 -7.33 -1.48 12.56
CA PHE A 71 -7.68 -2.88 12.77
C PHE A 71 -8.67 -3.05 13.93
N SER A 72 -8.43 -2.36 15.04
CA SER A 72 -9.32 -2.42 16.21
C SER A 72 -10.69 -1.83 15.90
N GLU A 73 -10.79 -0.86 15.00
CA GLU A 73 -12.05 -0.25 14.59
C GLU A 73 -12.83 -1.08 13.57
N ILE A 74 -12.16 -1.72 12.63
CA ILE A 74 -12.80 -2.34 11.45
C ILE A 74 -12.95 -3.86 11.58
N LEU A 75 -12.08 -4.54 12.33
CA LEU A 75 -12.09 -6.00 12.48
C LEU A 75 -12.64 -6.38 13.85
N LYS A 76 -13.97 -6.44 13.97
CA LYS A 76 -14.68 -6.80 15.21
C LYS A 76 -14.98 -8.29 15.28
N THR A 77 -15.28 -8.90 14.13
CA THR A 77 -15.46 -10.33 13.96
C THR A 77 -14.72 -10.80 12.72
N LYS A 78 -14.60 -12.12 12.51
CA LYS A 78 -13.89 -12.64 11.33
C LYS A 78 -14.60 -12.32 10.02
N GLU A 79 -15.92 -12.18 10.09
CA GLU A 79 -16.79 -11.88 8.95
C GLU A 79 -16.53 -10.48 8.38
N ASP A 80 -15.92 -9.58 9.18
CA ASP A 80 -15.49 -8.27 8.70
C ASP A 80 -14.29 -8.34 7.74
N MET A 81 -13.57 -9.48 7.69
CA MET A 81 -12.46 -9.71 6.78
C MET A 81 -12.94 -10.40 5.49
N PRO A 82 -13.02 -9.70 4.35
CA PRO A 82 -13.56 -10.28 3.12
C PRO A 82 -12.60 -11.31 2.52
N ASN A 83 -13.15 -12.41 2.01
CA ASN A 83 -12.41 -13.53 1.43
C ASN A 83 -11.26 -13.97 2.35
N LEU A 84 -11.58 -14.18 3.63
CA LEU A 84 -10.65 -14.66 4.63
C LEU A 84 -10.14 -16.06 4.27
N VAL A 85 -8.82 -16.22 4.27
CA VAL A 85 -8.11 -17.48 4.08
C VAL A 85 -7.12 -17.68 5.22
N PHE A 86 -6.74 -18.94 5.46
CA PHE A 86 -5.88 -19.34 6.58
C PHE A 86 -4.53 -19.92 6.12
N PRO A 87 -3.65 -19.11 5.49
CA PRO A 87 -2.36 -19.57 4.97
C PRO A 87 -1.31 -19.74 6.07
N GLY A 88 -1.64 -19.75 7.35
CA GLY A 88 -0.65 -19.86 8.42
C GLY A 88 0.36 -18.69 8.43
N TYR A 89 1.62 -19.01 8.73
CA TYR A 89 2.71 -18.05 8.80
C TYR A 89 4.08 -18.69 8.60
N ARG A 90 5.07 -17.88 8.25
CA ARG A 90 6.49 -18.26 8.18
C ARG A 90 7.21 -17.81 9.45
N THR A 91 7.95 -18.71 10.09
CA THR A 91 8.78 -18.39 11.25
C THR A 91 10.07 -17.67 10.86
N ILE A 92 10.75 -17.07 11.84
CA ILE A 92 12.08 -16.49 11.63
C ILE A 92 13.13 -17.52 11.21
N ALA A 93 12.92 -18.81 11.54
CA ALA A 93 13.78 -19.91 11.14
C ALA A 93 13.52 -20.37 9.69
N GLY A 94 12.54 -19.77 9.01
CA GLY A 94 12.17 -20.16 7.65
C GLY A 94 11.30 -21.43 7.59
N THR A 95 10.65 -21.81 8.69
CA THR A 95 9.67 -22.92 8.68
C THR A 95 8.26 -22.37 8.45
N TYR A 96 7.37 -23.21 7.92
CA TYR A 96 5.98 -22.87 7.67
C TYR A 96 5.06 -23.57 8.66
N ASN A 97 4.18 -22.81 9.31
CA ASN A 97 3.36 -23.31 10.41
C ASN A 97 1.87 -23.03 10.20
N SER A 98 1.06 -23.94 10.75
CA SER A 98 -0.40 -23.80 10.90
C SER A 98 -1.20 -23.54 9.61
N PRO A 99 -0.89 -24.19 8.46
CA PRO A 99 -1.73 -24.10 7.27
C PRO A 99 -3.17 -24.53 7.56
N GLY A 100 -4.13 -23.79 7.00
CA GLY A 100 -5.56 -24.05 7.15
C GLY A 100 -6.13 -23.79 8.55
N THR A 101 -5.29 -23.50 9.54
CA THR A 101 -5.72 -23.32 10.94
C THR A 101 -5.70 -21.87 11.37
N THR A 102 -4.66 -21.11 11.01
CA THR A 102 -4.50 -19.71 11.47
C THR A 102 -4.15 -18.78 10.31
N THR A 103 -4.39 -17.49 10.48
CA THR A 103 -3.83 -16.44 9.64
C THR A 103 -3.38 -15.27 10.48
N TYR A 104 -2.32 -14.62 10.03
CA TYR A 104 -1.75 -13.45 10.67
C TYR A 104 -1.73 -12.32 9.67
N PHE A 105 -2.18 -11.14 10.09
CA PHE A 105 -2.13 -9.92 9.30
C PHE A 105 -1.21 -8.90 9.98
N TRP A 106 -0.22 -8.40 9.24
CA TRP A 106 0.58 -7.27 9.71
C TRP A 106 -0.26 -6.00 9.84
N SER A 107 -0.01 -5.25 10.91
CA SER A 107 -0.35 -3.83 11.04
C SER A 107 0.83 -2.97 10.61
N SER A 108 0.55 -1.77 10.08
CA SER A 108 1.59 -0.76 9.84
C SER A 108 2.13 -0.12 11.14
N THR A 109 1.47 -0.34 12.28
CA THR A 109 1.91 0.20 13.58
C THR A 109 3.03 -0.66 14.18
N GLN A 110 4.18 -0.04 14.42
CA GLN A 110 5.33 -0.66 15.09
C GLN A 110 5.11 -0.78 16.61
N SER A 111 5.80 -1.72 17.25
CA SER A 111 5.84 -1.90 18.71
C SER A 111 7.30 -2.10 19.14
N GLY A 112 8.06 -1.00 19.23
CA GLY A 112 9.50 -1.06 19.49
C GLY A 112 10.26 -1.76 18.36
N ALA A 113 10.96 -2.85 18.68
CA ALA A 113 11.66 -3.69 17.69
C ALA A 113 10.70 -4.59 16.88
N ASP A 114 9.47 -4.75 17.35
CA ASP A 114 8.44 -5.61 16.79
C ASP A 114 7.39 -4.79 16.01
N ALA A 115 6.37 -5.47 15.47
CA ALA A 115 5.19 -4.85 14.89
C ALA A 115 3.90 -5.53 15.34
N TRP A 116 2.82 -4.75 15.43
CA TRP A 116 1.51 -5.28 15.78
C TRP A 116 0.96 -6.15 14.64
N ASN A 117 0.15 -7.14 15.01
CA ASN A 117 -0.56 -8.00 14.07
C ASN A 117 -1.94 -8.38 14.62
N ARG A 118 -2.76 -8.93 13.74
CA ARG A 118 -3.98 -9.65 14.09
C ARG A 118 -3.84 -11.12 13.74
N ASN A 119 -4.13 -12.00 14.69
CA ASN A 119 -4.20 -13.44 14.47
C ASN A 119 -5.66 -13.89 14.57
N LEU A 120 -6.10 -14.60 13.53
CA LEU A 120 -7.40 -15.26 13.48
C LEU A 120 -7.17 -16.76 13.35
N ASP A 121 -7.84 -17.53 14.20
CA ASP A 121 -7.84 -18.99 14.14
C ASP A 121 -9.16 -19.46 13.51
N ALA A 122 -9.15 -20.44 12.62
CA ALA A 122 -10.35 -20.93 11.94
C ALA A 122 -11.43 -21.40 12.92
N SER A 123 -11.04 -21.98 14.06
CA SER A 123 -11.91 -22.62 15.06
C SER A 123 -12.40 -21.68 16.16
N TYR A 124 -11.73 -20.56 16.42
CA TYR A 124 -12.10 -19.63 17.51
C TYR A 124 -12.60 -18.29 16.99
N SER A 125 -13.73 -17.77 17.46
CA SER A 125 -14.23 -16.44 17.05
C SER A 125 -13.35 -15.26 17.50
N THR A 126 -12.52 -15.47 18.52
CA THR A 126 -11.62 -14.45 19.08
C THR A 126 -10.59 -14.00 18.04
N ILE A 127 -10.49 -12.68 17.86
CA ILE A 127 -9.39 -12.04 17.13
C ILE A 127 -8.31 -11.66 18.12
N TYR A 128 -7.13 -12.27 17.98
CA TYR A 128 -6.00 -11.99 18.86
C TYR A 128 -5.18 -10.82 18.32
N ARG A 129 -4.64 -10.03 19.25
CA ARG A 129 -3.72 -8.92 18.97
C ARG A 129 -2.41 -9.17 19.70
N SER A 130 -1.33 -9.26 18.95
CA SER A 130 0.02 -9.54 19.46
C SER A 130 1.05 -8.66 18.75
N ALA A 131 2.25 -8.56 19.32
CA ALA A 131 3.42 -8.00 18.64
C ALA A 131 4.41 -9.14 18.35
N TYR A 132 4.96 -9.18 17.14
CA TYR A 132 5.97 -10.15 16.74
C TYR A 132 7.14 -9.45 16.04
N THR A 133 8.29 -10.10 16.06
CA THR A 133 9.48 -9.61 15.36
C THR A 133 9.18 -9.44 13.87
N LYS A 134 9.72 -8.37 13.29
CA LYS A 134 9.47 -7.99 11.88
C LYS A 134 9.95 -9.03 10.86
N ALA A 135 10.76 -9.99 11.30
CA ALA A 135 11.31 -11.07 10.51
C ALA A 135 10.35 -12.26 10.29
N PHE A 136 9.20 -12.33 10.99
CA PHE A 136 8.15 -13.30 10.67
C PHE A 136 7.52 -13.02 9.30
N GLY A 137 7.00 -14.06 8.63
CA GLY A 137 6.23 -13.89 7.39
C GLY A 137 4.74 -14.01 7.66
N PHE A 138 3.99 -12.90 7.54
CA PHE A 138 2.54 -12.86 7.71
C PHE A 138 1.84 -12.37 6.44
N SER A 139 0.54 -12.64 6.34
CA SER A 139 -0.29 -12.12 5.25
C SER A 139 -0.44 -10.60 5.37
N VAL A 140 -0.73 -9.96 4.25
CA VAL A 140 -0.95 -8.52 4.17
C VAL A 140 -2.34 -8.26 3.65
N ARG A 141 -3.12 -7.46 4.36
CA ARG A 141 -4.41 -6.97 3.90
C ARG A 141 -4.35 -5.45 3.86
N CYS A 142 -4.58 -4.87 2.69
CA CYS A 142 -4.65 -3.42 2.55
C CYS A 142 -6.05 -2.88 2.86
N VAL A 143 -6.13 -1.60 3.18
CA VAL A 143 -7.40 -0.87 3.25
C VAL A 143 -7.68 -0.11 1.96
N GLU A 144 -8.95 0.13 1.68
CA GLU A 144 -9.38 1.09 0.68
C GLU A 144 -9.24 2.50 1.24
N GLU A 145 -8.39 3.31 0.60
CA GLU A 145 -8.43 4.75 0.82
C GLU A 145 -9.69 5.29 0.15
N ILE A 146 -10.71 5.57 0.95
CA ILE A 146 -11.82 6.40 0.49
C ILE A 146 -11.20 7.79 0.33
N LEU A 147 -10.95 8.21 -0.91
CA LEU A 147 -10.48 9.56 -1.25
C LEU A 147 -11.55 10.60 -0.85
N GLN A 148 -11.75 10.79 0.45
CA GLN A 148 -12.64 11.81 1.01
C GLN A 148 -11.99 13.19 1.00
N GLU A 149 -10.71 13.28 0.62
CA GLU A 149 -10.08 14.58 0.35
C GLU A 149 -10.64 15.21 -0.91
N ALA A 150 -11.18 14.43 -1.86
CA ALA A 150 -11.94 15.01 -2.97
C ALA A 150 -13.29 15.56 -2.48
N GLU A 151 -14.02 14.86 -1.60
CA GLU A 151 -15.34 15.33 -1.12
C GLU A 151 -15.26 16.51 -0.14
N ARG A 152 -14.20 16.59 0.69
CA ARG A 152 -13.98 17.73 1.61
C ARG A 152 -13.40 18.98 0.93
N VAL A 153 -12.60 18.82 -0.14
CA VAL A 153 -12.05 19.95 -0.89
C VAL A 153 -13.02 20.43 -1.97
N PHE A 154 -13.77 19.52 -2.61
CA PHE A 154 -14.73 19.84 -3.69
C PHE A 154 -16.19 19.72 -3.22
N GLY A 155 -16.51 20.29 -2.06
CA GLY A 155 -17.81 20.20 -1.38
C GLY A 155 -19.01 19.99 -2.31
N SER A 156 -19.73 18.89 -2.10
CA SER A 156 -21.05 18.57 -2.68
C SER A 156 -21.37 19.26 -4.01
N PHE A 157 -20.63 18.95 -5.08
CA PHE A 157 -21.05 19.31 -6.43
C PHE A 157 -22.04 18.23 -6.90
N GLU A 158 -23.29 18.62 -7.19
CA GLU A 158 -24.21 17.76 -7.92
C GLU A 158 -23.58 17.45 -9.28
N VAL A 159 -23.01 16.24 -9.41
CA VAL A 159 -22.27 15.85 -10.61
C VAL A 159 -23.25 15.64 -11.75
N GLY A 160 -23.46 16.68 -12.55
CA GLY A 160 -23.96 16.52 -13.90
C GLY A 160 -23.05 15.56 -14.68
N GLU A 161 -23.64 14.69 -15.48
CA GLU A 161 -22.96 13.64 -16.26
C GLU A 161 -21.67 14.00 -17.04
N PRO A 162 -21.40 15.25 -17.49
CA PRO A 162 -20.21 15.53 -18.31
C PRO A 162 -18.87 15.22 -17.62
N GLN A 163 -18.77 15.41 -16.30
CA GLN A 163 -17.49 15.34 -15.57
C GLN A 163 -17.04 13.88 -15.29
N ARG A 164 -17.95 12.91 -15.34
CA ARG A 164 -17.62 11.48 -15.21
C ARG A 164 -16.76 10.98 -16.38
N LYS A 165 -16.88 11.61 -17.56
CA LYS A 165 -16.06 11.29 -18.74
C LYS A 165 -14.63 11.85 -18.61
N GLU A 166 -14.46 13.04 -18.07
CA GLU A 166 -13.12 13.63 -17.84
C GLU A 166 -12.29 12.83 -16.84
N TYR A 167 -12.89 12.37 -15.73
CA TYR A 167 -12.16 11.55 -14.75
C TYR A 167 -11.73 10.18 -15.31
N LYS A 168 -12.57 9.54 -16.14
CA LYS A 168 -12.19 8.31 -16.86
C LYS A 168 -11.08 8.56 -17.87
N ASN A 169 -11.16 9.67 -18.61
CA ASN A 169 -10.13 10.07 -19.58
C ASN A 169 -8.77 10.34 -18.89
N MET A 170 -8.74 11.00 -17.73
CA MET A 170 -7.50 11.20 -16.96
C MET A 170 -6.86 9.87 -16.50
N LYS A 171 -7.67 8.88 -16.11
CA LYS A 171 -7.17 7.57 -15.68
C LYS A 171 -6.62 6.75 -16.87
N GLU A 172 -7.19 6.94 -18.05
CA GLU A 172 -6.70 6.35 -19.31
C GLU A 172 -5.47 7.09 -19.88
N GLU A 173 -5.37 8.40 -19.72
CA GLU A 173 -4.16 9.17 -20.06
C GLU A 173 -2.98 8.86 -19.13
N LYS A 174 -3.24 8.57 -17.84
CA LYS A 174 -2.22 8.04 -16.91
C LYS A 174 -1.62 6.70 -17.35
N LYS A 175 -2.38 5.86 -18.07
CA LYS A 175 -1.84 4.62 -18.67
C LYS A 175 -0.95 4.89 -19.90
N LYS A 176 -1.03 6.08 -20.51
CA LYS A 176 -0.31 6.44 -21.74
C LYS A 176 0.99 7.23 -21.48
N LEU A 177 1.13 7.87 -20.32
CA LEU A 177 2.32 8.66 -19.97
C LEU A 177 3.35 7.83 -19.19
N ASN A 178 4.19 7.10 -19.92
CA ASN A 178 5.35 6.40 -19.40
C ASN A 178 6.57 7.34 -19.33
N VAL A 179 6.55 8.34 -18.44
CA VAL A 179 7.62 9.35 -18.38
C VAL A 179 8.03 9.66 -16.94
N SER A 180 9.26 9.28 -16.59
CA SER A 180 9.99 9.77 -15.42
C SER A 180 10.39 11.23 -15.65
N GLN A 181 9.70 12.18 -15.01
CA GLN A 181 10.15 13.58 -14.94
C GLN A 181 10.13 14.06 -13.50
N SER A 182 11.32 14.48 -13.03
CA SER A 182 11.54 15.10 -11.73
C SER A 182 11.09 16.56 -11.76
N TRP A 183 10.46 17.00 -10.67
CA TRP A 183 10.01 18.38 -10.47
C TRP A 183 10.90 19.06 -9.43
N GLN A 184 11.26 20.33 -9.63
CA GLN A 184 12.03 21.15 -8.68
C GLN A 184 11.13 22.20 -8.03
N CYS A 185 11.33 22.42 -6.72
CA CYS A 185 10.65 23.48 -5.99
C CYS A 185 11.33 24.83 -6.24
N HIS A 186 10.59 25.84 -6.73
CA HIS A 186 11.14 27.17 -7.03
C HIS A 186 11.52 28.00 -5.79
N ILE A 187 11.13 27.57 -4.58
CA ILE A 187 11.40 28.31 -3.34
C ILE A 187 12.71 27.86 -2.68
N CYS A 188 13.03 26.56 -2.74
CA CYS A 188 14.22 26.01 -2.05
C CYS A 188 15.19 25.23 -2.96
N GLY A 189 14.88 25.02 -4.24
CA GLY A 189 15.79 24.40 -5.21
C GLY A 189 15.98 22.88 -5.08
N CYS A 190 15.30 22.20 -4.15
CA CYS A 190 15.42 20.75 -3.98
C CYS A 190 14.72 19.97 -5.11
N VAL A 191 15.38 18.90 -5.59
CA VAL A 191 14.84 17.94 -6.57
C VAL A 191 13.96 16.92 -5.86
N TRP A 192 12.71 16.79 -6.28
CA TRP A 192 11.76 15.83 -5.69
C TRP A 192 11.81 14.46 -6.37
N ASN A 193 11.75 13.42 -5.54
CA ASN A 193 11.13 12.14 -5.89
C ASN A 193 9.77 12.07 -5.17
N TRP A 194 8.72 11.78 -5.92
CA TRP A 194 7.31 11.84 -5.51
C TRP A 194 7.01 10.96 -4.27
N PHE A 195 6.54 11.56 -3.15
CA PHE A 195 5.60 10.89 -2.19
C PHE A 195 4.94 11.79 -1.11
N GLN A 196 4.95 13.14 -1.16
CA GLN A 196 4.24 13.96 -0.15
C GLN A 196 3.42 15.12 -0.75
N LYS A 197 2.27 15.41 -0.12
CA LYS A 197 1.24 16.41 -0.48
C LYS A 197 1.66 17.89 -0.32
N GLY A 198 2.95 18.17 -0.13
CA GLY A 198 3.46 19.53 0.07
C GLY A 198 4.90 19.52 0.59
N CYS A 199 5.60 20.65 0.49
CA CYS A 199 6.95 20.80 1.04
C CYS A 199 6.91 20.98 2.56
N ASP A 200 7.57 20.07 3.29
CA ASP A 200 7.63 20.07 4.77
C ASP A 200 8.24 21.35 5.37
N TYR A 201 8.91 22.20 4.58
CA TYR A 201 9.55 23.42 5.06
C TYR A 201 8.70 24.70 4.92
N CYS A 202 7.79 24.76 3.96
CA CYS A 202 7.04 25.99 3.67
C CYS A 202 5.52 25.81 3.57
N ASN A 203 5.01 24.58 3.69
CA ASN A 203 3.57 24.27 3.77
C ASN A 203 2.72 24.95 2.68
N SER A 204 3.27 25.15 1.48
CA SER A 204 2.56 25.76 0.34
C SER A 204 2.24 24.70 -0.73
N ALA A 205 1.02 24.74 -1.26
CA ALA A 205 0.45 23.75 -2.18
C ALA A 205 0.60 24.11 -3.67
N VAL A 206 1.55 24.99 -4.03
CA VAL A 206 1.65 25.51 -5.39
C VAL A 206 2.78 24.81 -6.14
N ALA A 207 2.46 23.76 -6.88
CA ALA A 207 3.31 23.23 -7.93
C ALA A 207 2.91 23.88 -9.27
N ILE A 208 3.71 24.81 -9.78
CA ILE A 208 3.53 25.32 -11.14
C ILE A 208 4.37 24.47 -12.09
N ARG A 209 3.74 24.07 -13.20
CA ARG A 209 4.40 23.41 -14.32
C ARG A 209 5.44 24.35 -14.93
N SER A 210 6.74 24.14 -14.70
CA SER A 210 7.76 24.84 -15.49
C SER A 210 7.81 24.22 -16.89
N PRO A 211 7.51 24.95 -17.98
CA PRO A 211 7.92 24.51 -19.30
C PRO A 211 9.45 24.51 -19.30
N GLN A 212 10.06 23.49 -19.88
CA GLN A 212 11.48 23.57 -20.18
C GLN A 212 11.69 24.75 -21.13
N ILE A 213 12.36 25.80 -20.65
CA ILE A 213 12.88 26.86 -21.50
C ILE A 213 14.00 26.21 -22.30
N LYS A 214 13.68 25.81 -23.54
CA LYS A 214 14.66 25.82 -24.62
C LYS A 214 14.80 27.27 -25.08
N ASP A 215 16.04 27.69 -25.24
CA ASP A 215 16.45 29.04 -25.62
C ASP A 215 15.56 29.69 -26.69
N ALA A 216 15.01 30.86 -26.37
CA ALA A 216 14.70 31.92 -27.32
C ALA A 216 14.55 33.24 -26.51
N GLY A 217 15.26 34.27 -26.93
CA GLY A 217 15.44 35.51 -26.19
C GLY A 217 14.20 36.41 -26.10
N SER A 218 14.47 37.60 -25.56
CA SER A 218 13.60 38.76 -25.32
C SER A 218 12.97 38.80 -23.93
N THR A 219 13.53 39.68 -23.13
CA THR A 219 12.86 40.35 -22.01
C THR A 219 11.56 41.00 -22.52
N ASP A 220 10.45 40.81 -21.81
CA ASP A 220 9.58 41.92 -21.37
C ASP A 220 8.39 41.41 -20.54
N ASP A 221 8.31 41.98 -19.33
CA ASP A 221 7.14 42.44 -18.61
C ASP A 221 5.85 41.59 -18.61
N LEU A 222 5.59 40.89 -17.49
CA LEU A 222 4.22 40.69 -16.98
C LEU A 222 4.21 40.73 -15.45
N ARG A 223 3.90 41.91 -14.89
CA ARG A 223 3.44 42.05 -13.50
C ARG A 223 2.03 41.48 -13.37
N PHE A 224 1.80 40.64 -12.37
CA PHE A 224 0.44 40.30 -11.94
C PHE A 224 -0.02 41.25 -10.83
N PRO A 225 -1.26 41.76 -10.86
CA PRO A 225 -1.83 42.53 -9.76
C PRO A 225 -2.20 41.61 -8.60
N ASN A 226 -1.95 42.10 -7.38
CA ASN A 226 -2.38 41.45 -6.14
C ASN A 226 -3.90 41.51 -6.00
N ASN A 227 -4.55 40.35 -5.84
CA ASN A 227 -5.40 40.01 -4.71
C ASN A 227 -5.83 38.54 -4.78
#